data_AF-A0A7C1IZR1-F1
#
_entry.id   AF-A0A7C1IZR1-F1
#
_cell.length_a   1.000
_cell.length_b   1.000
_cell.length_c   1.000
_cell.angle_alpha   90.00
_cell.angle_beta   90.00
_cell.angle_gamma   90.00
#
_symmetry.space_group_name_H-M   'P 1'
#
loop_
_entity.id
_entity.type
_entity.pdbx_description
1 polymer ?
#
loop_
_entity_poly.entity_id
_entity_poly.type
_entity_poly.pdbx_seq_one_letter_code
_entity_poly.pdbx_strand_id
1 'polypeptide(L)' 'MAMNEPPLDDLLKISRNRYILAIVAAKQARQITDKINAGLIDGGLKPVSKGLHDIAAGKVKFSLPKKGPK' A
#
# COMPACT_ATOMS: atom_id res chain seq x y z
N MET A 1 -11.19 -7.35 -11.05
CA MET A 1 -9.91 -6.63 -10.97
C MET A 1 -8.79 -7.59 -11.26
N ALA A 2 -7.88 -7.19 -12.14
CA ALA A 2 -6.71 -8.01 -12.47
C ALA A 2 -5.67 -7.90 -11.34
N MET A 3 -4.81 -8.91 -11.21
CA MET A 3 -3.81 -8.98 -10.11
C MET A 3 -2.75 -7.85 -10.19
N ASN A 4 -2.66 -7.19 -11.33
CA ASN A 4 -1.61 -6.28 -11.77
C ASN A 4 -2.05 -4.81 -11.82
N GLU A 5 -3.16 -4.47 -11.15
CA GLU A 5 -3.61 -3.09 -10.97
C GLU A 5 -3.40 -2.63 -9.51
N PRO A 6 -2.97 -1.37 -9.29
CA PRO A 6 -2.44 -0.41 -10.27
C PRO A 6 -1.06 -0.84 -10.85
N PRO A 7 -0.67 -0.33 -12.04
CA PRO A 7 0.63 -0.65 -12.65
C PRO A 7 1.79 -0.27 -11.73
N LEU A 8 2.84 -1.10 -11.72
CA LEU A 8 4.02 -0.86 -10.90
C LEU A 8 4.70 0.49 -11.23
N ASP A 9 4.73 0.87 -12.50
CA ASP A 9 5.35 2.12 -12.95
C ASP A 9 4.67 3.35 -12.34
N ASP A 10 3.34 3.31 -12.14
CA ASP A 10 2.61 4.39 -11.49
C ASP A 10 2.91 4.47 -9.99
N LEU A 11 3.03 3.31 -9.34
CA LEU A 11 3.42 3.24 -7.94
C LEU A 11 4.87 3.70 -7.71
N LEU A 12 5.76 3.48 -8.69
CA LEU A 12 7.16 3.90 -8.62
C LEU A 12 7.37 5.40 -8.78
N LYS A 13 6.40 6.12 -9.39
CA LYS A 13 6.38 7.59 -9.37
C LYS A 13 6.22 8.12 -7.94
N ILE A 14 5.55 7.36 -7.07
CA ILE A 14 5.26 7.71 -5.67
C ILE A 14 6.39 7.25 -4.75
N SER A 15 6.85 6.01 -4.91
CA SER A 15 8.01 5.46 -4.21
C SER A 15 9.11 5.11 -5.19
N ARG A 16 10.21 5.84 -5.18
CA ARG A 16 11.41 5.48 -5.98
C ARG A 16 12.05 4.14 -5.57
N ASN A 17 11.51 3.45 -4.56
CA ASN A 17 12.02 2.19 -4.04
C ASN A 17 10.92 1.11 -3.97
N ARG A 18 11.10 0.04 -4.75
CA ARG A 18 10.21 -1.13 -4.83
C ARG A 18 10.01 -1.85 -3.50
N TYR A 19 11.07 -1.96 -2.70
CA TYR A 19 11.02 -2.67 -1.41
C TYR A 19 10.19 -1.91 -0.39
N ILE A 20 10.33 -0.58 -0.37
CA ILE A 20 9.56 0.27 0.53
C ILE A 20 8.09 0.26 0.12
N LEU A 21 7.80 0.32 -1.17
CA LEU A 21 6.45 0.18 -1.69
C LEU A 21 5.80 -1.14 -1.22
N ALA A 22 6.52 -2.27 -1.31
CA ALA A 22 6.01 -3.56 -0.85
C ALA A 22 5.72 -3.59 0.66
N ILE A 23 6.63 -3.04 1.48
CA ILE A 23 6.47 -2.96 2.94
C ILE A 23 5.26 -2.08 3.30
N VAL A 24 5.13 -0.92 2.66
CA VAL A 24 4.02 0.01 2.92
C VAL A 24 2.69 -0.59 2.49
N ALA A 25 2.64 -1.23 1.32
CA ALA A 25 1.45 -1.94 0.84
C ALA A 25 1.04 -3.07 1.79
N ALA A 26 2.00 -3.87 2.27
CA ALA A 26 1.73 -4.94 3.23
C ALA A 26 1.22 -4.39 4.58
N LYS A 27 1.80 -3.28 5.07
CA LYS A 27 1.33 -2.62 6.29
C LYS A 27 -0.09 -2.10 6.14
N GLN A 28 -0.40 -1.46 5.03
CA GLN A 28 -1.74 -0.95 4.73
C GLN A 28 -2.75 -2.09 4.60
N ALA A 29 -2.38 -3.18 3.92
CA ALA A 29 -3.21 -4.37 3.78
C ALA A 29 -3.57 -4.97 5.14
N ARG A 30 -2.62 -5.07 6.08
CA ARG A 30 -2.91 -5.53 7.46
C ARG A 30 -3.95 -4.65 8.15
N GLN A 31 -3.80 -3.33 8.08
CA GLN A 31 -4.80 -2.41 8.67
C GLN A 31 -6.19 -2.57 8.06
N ILE A 32 -6.26 -2.82 6.76
CA ILE A 32 -7.53 -3.09 6.06
C ILE A 32 -8.12 -4.42 6.57
N THR A 33 -7.31 -5.48 6.65
CA THR A 33 -7.73 -6.77 7.19
C THR A 33 -8.24 -6.66 8.62
N ASP A 34 -7.55 -5.92 9.49
CA ASP A 34 -7.97 -5.71 10.88
C ASP A 34 -9.32 -5.02 10.96
N LYS A 35 -9.56 -4.02 10.09
CA LYS A 35 -10.87 -3.33 9.99
C LYS A 35 -11.97 -4.24 9.46
N ILE A 36 -11.67 -5.11 8.50
CA ILE A 36 -12.62 -6.11 7.98
C ILE A 36 -12.99 -7.09 9.10
N ASN A 37 -12.01 -7.61 9.81
CA ASN A 37 -12.22 -8.55 10.92
C ASN A 37 -13.02 -7.93 12.08
N ALA A 38 -12.84 -6.62 12.30
CA ALA A 38 -13.61 -5.84 13.28
C ALA A 38 -15.01 -5.43 12.78
N GLY A 39 -15.41 -5.79 11.56
CA GLY A 39 -16.70 -5.43 10.97
C GLY A 39 -16.86 -3.94 10.64
N LEU A 40 -15.76 -3.17 10.57
CA LEU A 40 -15.79 -1.73 10.32
C LEU A 40 -15.90 -1.38 8.83
N ILE A 41 -15.48 -2.30 7.94
CA ILE A 41 -15.54 -2.15 6.49
C ILE A 41 -15.83 -3.51 5.82
N ASP A 42 -16.46 -3.48 4.65
CA ASP A 42 -16.69 -4.68 3.86
C ASP A 42 -15.42 -5.24 3.21
N GLY A 43 -15.32 -6.56 3.18
CA GLY A 43 -14.20 -7.32 2.60
C GLY A 43 -14.21 -7.47 1.07
N GLY A 44 -14.94 -6.61 0.36
CA GLY A 44 -15.18 -6.76 -1.09
C GLY A 44 -13.92 -6.68 -1.98
N LEU A 45 -12.86 -5.98 -1.54
CA LEU A 45 -11.57 -5.95 -2.22
C LEU A 45 -10.50 -6.70 -1.42
N LYS A 46 -9.64 -7.44 -2.14
CA LYS A 46 -8.43 -8.03 -1.57
C LYS A 46 -7.62 -6.92 -0.86
N PRO A 47 -7.25 -7.10 0.43
CA PRO A 47 -6.61 -6.04 1.23
C PRO A 47 -5.34 -5.46 0.59
N VAL A 48 -4.53 -6.29 -0.07
CA VAL A 48 -3.31 -5.85 -0.77
C VAL A 48 -3.63 -4.95 -1.96
N SER A 49 -4.59 -5.34 -2.82
CA SER A 49 -5.00 -4.52 -3.97
C SER A 49 -5.55 -3.17 -3.50
N LYS A 50 -6.41 -3.18 -2.47
CA LYS A 50 -6.93 -1.94 -1.88
C LYS A 50 -5.82 -1.06 -1.31
N GLY A 51 -4.83 -1.65 -0.64
CA GLY A 51 -3.65 -0.93 -0.14
C GLY A 51 -2.82 -0.28 -1.26
N LEU A 52 -2.62 -0.96 -2.39
CA LEU A 52 -1.92 -0.40 -3.55
C LEU A 52 -2.70 0.75 -4.19
N HIS A 53 -4.03 0.64 -4.29
CA HIS A 53 -4.87 1.75 -4.76
C HIS A 53 -4.85 2.95 -3.80
N ASP A 54 -4.86 2.72 -2.49
CA ASP A 54 -4.75 3.80 -1.51
C ASP A 54 -3.40 4.53 -1.60
N ILE A 55 -2.32 3.79 -1.86
CA ILE A 55 -1.00 4.37 -2.14
C ILE A 55 -1.03 5.17 -3.43
N ALA A 56 -1.55 4.61 -4.53
CA ALA A 56 -1.68 5.27 -5.82
C ALA A 56 -2.50 6.56 -5.75
N ALA A 57 -3.57 6.57 -4.95
CA ALA A 57 -4.43 7.72 -4.71
C ALA A 57 -3.82 8.75 -3.74
N GLY A 58 -2.60 8.54 -3.23
CA GLY A 58 -1.95 9.45 -2.28
C GLY A 58 -2.57 9.46 -0.88
N LYS A 59 -3.41 8.48 -0.54
CA LYS A 59 -4.06 8.38 0.79
C LYS A 59 -3.12 7.84 1.86
N VAL A 60 -2.06 7.14 1.47
CA VAL A 60 -1.04 6.59 2.37
C VAL A 60 0.21 7.46 2.33
N LYS A 61 0.50 8.12 3.44
CA LYS A 61 1.75 8.88 3.62
C LYS A 61 2.80 8.01 4.31
N PHE A 62 4.00 7.94 3.74
CA PHE A 62 5.14 7.25 4.31
C PHE A 62 6.42 8.07 4.05
N SER A 63 7.36 8.03 5.00
CA SER A 63 8.67 8.65 4.84
C SER A 63 9.72 7.58 4.61
N LEU A 64 10.68 7.90 3.74
CA LEU A 64 11.88 7.11 3.61
C LEU A 64 12.76 7.37 4.84
N PRO A 65 13.38 6.35 5.45
CA PRO A 65 14.38 6.59 6.48
C PRO A 65 15.47 7.48 5.88
N LYS A 66 15.75 8.61 6.54
CA LYS A 66 16.88 9.47 6.15
C LYS A 66 18.13 8.61 6.24
N LYS A 67 18.92 8.63 5.17
CA LYS A 67 20.19 7.89 5.05
C LYS A 67 20.95 8.03 6.38
N GLY A 68 21.29 6.90 7.00
CA GLY A 68 21.97 6.90 8.29
C GLY A 68 23.27 7.71 8.23
N PRO A 69 23.76 8.23 9.37
CA PRO A 69 25.06 8.88 9.41
C PRO A 69 26.12 7.89 8.88
N LYS A 70 26.97 8.39 7.97
CA LYS A 70 28.14 7.65 7.47
C LYS A 70 29.11 7.37 8.61
#